data_AF-A0A2V3ID26-F1
#
_entry.id   AF-A0A2V3ID26-F1
#
_cell.length_a   1.000
_cell.length_b   1.000
_cell.length_c   1.000
_cell.angle_alpha   90.00
_cell.angle_beta   90.00
_cell.angle_gamma   90.00
#
_symmetry.space_group_name_H-M   'P 1'
#
loop_
_entity.id
_entity.type
_entity.pdbx_description
1 polymer ?
#
loop_
_entity_poly.entity_id
_entity_poly.type
_entity_poly.pdbx_seq_one_letter_code
_entity_poly.pdbx_strand_id
1 'polypeptide(L)'
;MNPRIEAMREDLPCHMDKQSLNSMCRQVRLPRELCSKCTLRLVKENGGFKDCKSIYNLDAPGCKAKLQRYVDINPCDGKRASQVKAWNPTSKMQLDYFVYSVCEQCCDCIYKGATPGQFQRRKNENRLFHPERGNCPAHAVYDICKVLPNIRYMALGGAPFKEGWENTCKDLRMWLRSEASKNFSTNHNAKMSGNIKKFLRSVNVANQCGSETVWTRCVRMERKQMHI
;
A
#
# COMPACT_ATOMS: atom_id res chain seq x y z
N MET A 1 15.88 20.44 1.33
CA MET A 1 15.05 19.21 1.35
C MET A 1 15.65 18.23 2.35
N ASN A 2 14.85 17.37 2.99
CA ASN A 2 15.41 16.35 3.90
C ASN A 2 16.04 15.24 3.04
N PRO A 3 17.37 15.05 3.05
CA PRO A 3 18.08 14.14 2.14
C PRO A 3 17.64 12.67 2.26
N ARG A 4 16.98 12.27 3.35
CA ARG A 4 16.39 10.93 3.48
C ARG A 4 15.11 10.73 2.66
N ILE A 5 14.36 11.79 2.35
CA ILE A 5 13.15 11.71 1.51
C ILE A 5 13.54 11.50 0.04
N GLU A 6 14.70 12.04 -0.37
CA GLU A 6 15.29 11.82 -1.71
C GLU A 6 15.93 10.43 -1.79
N ALA A 7 16.64 9.97 -0.76
CA ALA A 7 17.17 8.60 -0.72
C ALA A 7 16.06 7.53 -0.81
N MET A 8 14.92 7.71 -0.12
CA MET A 8 13.75 6.81 -0.27
C MET A 8 13.13 6.86 -1.68
N ARG A 9 13.41 7.90 -2.46
CA ARG A 9 12.93 8.07 -3.83
C ARG A 9 13.85 7.41 -4.85
N GLU A 10 15.14 7.33 -4.55
CA GLU A 10 16.20 6.76 -5.39
C GLU A 10 16.42 5.26 -5.12
N ASP A 11 16.14 4.78 -3.90
CA ASP A 11 16.35 3.38 -3.50
C ASP A 11 15.14 2.45 -3.74
N LEU A 12 14.01 2.93 -4.26
CA LEU A 12 12.82 2.10 -4.50
C LEU A 12 12.72 1.76 -6.01
N PRO A 13 13.13 0.56 -6.44
CA PRO A 13 13.42 0.25 -7.84
C PRO A 13 12.20 0.30 -8.79
N CYS A 14 10.97 0.37 -8.27
CA CYS A 14 9.76 0.13 -9.06
C CYS A 14 8.73 1.29 -9.14
N HIS A 15 9.07 2.53 -8.76
CA HIS A 15 8.11 3.64 -8.86
C HIS A 15 8.00 4.21 -10.30
N MET A 16 6.88 3.96 -10.98
CA MET A 16 6.59 4.57 -12.31
C MET A 16 6.40 6.09 -12.27
N ASP A 17 6.58 6.79 -13.39
CA ASP A 17 6.35 8.24 -13.49
C ASP A 17 4.90 8.68 -13.19
N LYS A 18 4.76 9.89 -12.62
CA LYS A 18 3.55 10.48 -12.01
C LYS A 18 2.31 10.52 -12.91
N GLN A 19 2.47 10.58 -14.23
CA GLN A 19 1.34 10.84 -15.14
C GLN A 19 0.38 9.65 -15.32
N SER A 20 0.77 8.45 -14.90
CA SER A 20 0.09 7.21 -15.27
C SER A 20 -1.07 6.77 -14.33
N LEU A 21 -1.34 7.48 -13.23
CA LEU A 21 -2.04 6.89 -12.07
C LEU A 21 -3.17 7.73 -11.44
N ASN A 22 -3.47 8.91 -11.96
CA ASN A 22 -4.45 9.82 -11.34
C ASN A 22 -5.88 9.23 -11.32
N SER A 23 -6.38 8.94 -10.11
CA SER A 23 -7.79 8.68 -9.87
C SER A 23 -8.48 9.89 -9.25
N MET A 24 -9.72 10.11 -9.68
CA MET A 24 -10.60 11.17 -9.18
C MET A 24 -11.38 10.72 -7.93
N CYS A 25 -11.25 9.46 -7.53
CA CYS A 25 -11.94 8.93 -6.37
C CYS A 25 -11.49 9.62 -5.09
N ARG A 26 -12.47 10.16 -4.35
CA ARG A 26 -12.26 10.64 -2.98
C ARG A 26 -12.33 9.53 -1.95
N GLN A 27 -13.02 8.44 -2.28
CA GLN A 27 -13.11 7.24 -1.45
C GLN A 27 -13.05 6.02 -2.36
N VAL A 28 -12.41 4.95 -1.91
CA VAL A 28 -12.39 3.67 -2.64
C VAL A 28 -12.66 2.49 -1.73
N ARG A 29 -13.25 1.44 -2.30
CA ARG A 29 -13.41 0.12 -1.69
C ARG A 29 -12.44 -0.86 -2.32
N LEU A 30 -11.61 -1.50 -1.52
CA LEU A 30 -10.78 -2.61 -2.01
C LEU A 30 -11.56 -3.92 -1.91
N PRO A 31 -11.65 -4.70 -2.99
CA PRO A 31 -12.22 -6.04 -2.93
C PRO A 31 -11.54 -6.87 -1.85
N ARG A 32 -12.33 -7.64 -1.11
CA ARG A 32 -11.80 -8.64 -0.18
C ARG A 32 -10.84 -9.54 -0.94
N GLU A 33 -9.71 -9.86 -0.32
CA GLU A 33 -8.66 -10.74 -0.81
C GLU A 33 -7.91 -10.24 -2.05
N LEU A 34 -8.02 -8.96 -2.44
CA LEU A 34 -7.23 -8.44 -3.58
C LEU A 34 -5.74 -8.76 -3.40
N CYS A 35 -5.18 -8.43 -2.24
CA CYS A 35 -3.76 -8.65 -1.98
C CYS A 35 -3.37 -10.11 -1.81
N SER A 36 -4.27 -11.02 -1.43
CA SER A 36 -3.96 -12.45 -1.36
C SER A 36 -4.19 -13.20 -2.67
N LYS A 37 -5.08 -12.72 -3.54
CA LYS A 37 -5.35 -13.32 -4.87
C LYS A 37 -4.39 -12.83 -5.94
N CYS A 38 -3.85 -11.63 -5.81
CA CYS A 38 -2.72 -11.18 -6.62
C CYS A 38 -1.43 -11.70 -5.99
N THR A 39 -0.87 -12.75 -6.57
CA THR A 39 0.37 -13.38 -6.10
C THR A 39 1.58 -12.64 -6.66
N LEU A 40 2.57 -12.36 -5.81
CA LEU A 40 3.87 -11.87 -6.25
C LEU A 40 4.50 -12.88 -7.24
N ARG A 41 5.10 -12.35 -8.31
CA ARG A 41 6.02 -13.10 -9.18
C ARG A 41 7.33 -13.34 -8.44
N LEU A 42 8.19 -14.18 -9.02
CA LEU A 42 9.46 -14.55 -8.41
C LEU A 42 10.30 -13.31 -8.07
N VAL A 43 10.62 -13.18 -6.78
CA VAL A 43 11.54 -12.18 -6.25
C VAL A 43 12.96 -12.74 -6.25
N LYS A 44 13.96 -11.87 -6.38
CA LYS A 44 15.38 -12.22 -6.25
C LYS A 44 15.66 -12.75 -4.84
N GLU A 45 16.82 -13.37 -4.65
CA GLU A 45 17.22 -13.91 -3.34
C GLU A 45 17.28 -12.82 -2.26
N ASN A 46 17.73 -11.62 -2.64
CA ASN A 46 17.73 -10.43 -1.79
C ASN A 46 16.36 -9.75 -1.64
N GLY A 47 15.26 -10.39 -2.05
CA GLY A 47 13.91 -9.85 -1.93
C GLY A 47 13.57 -8.69 -2.86
N GLY A 48 14.51 -8.25 -3.71
CA GLY A 48 14.25 -7.30 -4.78
C GLY A 48 13.38 -7.89 -5.88
N PHE A 49 12.62 -7.05 -6.58
CA PHE A 49 11.84 -7.49 -7.73
C PHE A 49 12.74 -7.80 -8.92
N LYS A 50 12.43 -8.88 -9.64
CA LYS A 50 13.16 -9.24 -10.88
C LYS A 50 12.82 -8.29 -12.02
N ASP A 51 11.55 -7.87 -12.09
CA ASP A 51 11.03 -6.92 -13.07
C ASP A 51 10.02 -6.00 -12.39
N CYS A 52 10.31 -4.70 -12.37
CA CYS A 52 9.45 -3.67 -11.78
C CYS A 52 8.21 -3.35 -12.62
N LYS A 53 8.11 -3.89 -13.83
CA LYS A 53 6.93 -3.79 -14.70
C LYS A 53 6.01 -5.01 -14.57
N SER A 54 6.44 -6.02 -13.79
CA SER A 54 5.75 -7.29 -13.63
C SER A 54 6.03 -7.90 -12.24
N ILE A 55 5.48 -7.26 -11.22
CA ILE A 55 5.63 -7.61 -9.81
C ILE A 55 4.62 -8.69 -9.41
N TYR A 56 3.38 -8.61 -9.88
CA TYR A 56 2.28 -9.52 -9.58
C TYR A 56 1.87 -10.34 -10.81
N ASN A 57 1.34 -11.53 -10.56
CA ASN A 57 0.70 -12.32 -11.61
C ASN A 57 -0.74 -11.86 -11.83
N LEU A 58 -0.92 -10.78 -12.59
CA LEU A 58 -2.26 -10.25 -12.90
C LEU A 58 -3.12 -11.20 -13.73
N ASP A 59 -2.49 -12.06 -14.54
CA ASP A 59 -3.19 -13.02 -15.40
C ASP A 59 -3.75 -14.22 -14.61
N ALA A 60 -3.44 -14.34 -13.31
CA ALA A 60 -4.11 -15.29 -12.43
C ALA A 60 -5.63 -14.98 -12.38
N PRO A 61 -6.51 -15.97 -12.61
CA PRO A 61 -7.96 -15.73 -12.67
C PRO A 61 -8.50 -15.02 -11.43
N GLY A 62 -7.98 -15.38 -10.25
CA GLY A 62 -8.34 -14.72 -8.99
C GLY A 62 -7.95 -13.24 -8.94
N CYS A 63 -6.75 -12.86 -9.40
CA CYS A 63 -6.31 -11.47 -9.39
C CYS A 63 -7.13 -10.64 -10.40
N LYS A 64 -7.31 -11.13 -11.62
CA LYS A 64 -8.13 -10.48 -12.65
C LYS A 64 -9.56 -10.26 -12.18
N ALA A 65 -10.19 -11.25 -11.55
CA ALA A 65 -11.54 -11.12 -11.01
C ALA A 65 -11.62 -10.06 -9.89
N LYS A 66 -10.61 -9.94 -9.03
CA LYS A 66 -10.57 -8.88 -8.02
C LYS A 66 -10.35 -7.50 -8.64
N LEU A 67 -9.52 -7.36 -9.67
CA LEU A 67 -9.38 -6.10 -10.41
C LEU A 67 -10.67 -5.68 -11.11
N GLN A 68 -11.40 -6.63 -11.71
CA GLN A 68 -12.74 -6.36 -12.24
C GLN A 68 -13.68 -5.91 -11.12
N ARG A 69 -13.73 -6.63 -10.00
CA ARG A 69 -14.56 -6.25 -8.86
C ARG A 69 -14.20 -4.87 -8.31
N TYR A 70 -12.92 -4.48 -8.33
CA TYR A 70 -12.48 -3.16 -7.90
C TYR A 70 -13.11 -2.07 -8.77
N VAL A 71 -13.11 -2.21 -10.09
CA VAL A 71 -13.70 -1.19 -10.98
C VAL A 71 -15.21 -1.15 -10.86
N ASP A 72 -15.87 -2.30 -10.64
CA ASP A 72 -17.33 -2.37 -10.46
C ASP A 72 -17.78 -1.61 -9.19
N ILE A 73 -17.02 -1.70 -8.10
CA ILE A 73 -17.38 -1.06 -6.82
C ILE A 73 -16.79 0.35 -6.64
N ASN A 74 -15.98 0.82 -7.61
CA ASN A 74 -15.38 2.15 -7.63
C ASN A 74 -15.56 2.81 -9.01
N PRO A 75 -16.79 3.14 -9.43
CA PRO A 75 -17.05 3.70 -10.75
C PRO A 75 -16.39 5.07 -10.99
N CYS A 76 -15.98 5.77 -9.93
CA CYS A 76 -15.19 7.00 -10.04
C CYS A 76 -13.78 6.79 -10.62
N ASP A 77 -13.30 5.54 -10.68
CA ASP A 77 -11.95 5.21 -11.12
C ASP A 77 -11.89 4.82 -12.60
N GLY A 78 -12.26 5.77 -13.47
CA GLY A 78 -12.29 5.55 -14.92
C GLY A 78 -10.95 5.12 -15.52
N LYS A 79 -9.83 5.47 -14.86
CA LYS A 79 -8.50 5.04 -15.28
C LYS A 79 -8.31 3.54 -15.09
N ARG A 80 -8.63 3.00 -13.91
CA ARG A 80 -8.55 1.55 -13.69
C ARG A 80 -9.59 0.79 -14.50
N ALA A 81 -10.78 1.35 -14.68
CA ALA A 81 -11.80 0.76 -15.56
C ALA A 81 -11.30 0.60 -17.00
N SER A 82 -10.68 1.64 -17.58
CA SER A 82 -10.11 1.56 -18.93
C SER A 82 -8.93 0.59 -19.03
N GLN A 83 -8.06 0.52 -18.02
CA GLN A 83 -6.96 -0.44 -17.98
C GLN A 83 -7.44 -1.89 -17.89
N VAL A 84 -8.44 -2.17 -17.04
CA VAL A 84 -9.03 -3.51 -16.92
C VAL A 84 -9.71 -3.92 -18.23
N LYS A 85 -10.43 -3.00 -18.88
CA LYS A 85 -11.07 -3.25 -20.18
C LYS A 85 -10.05 -3.52 -21.28
N ALA A 86 -8.96 -2.76 -21.34
CA ALA A 86 -7.97 -2.89 -22.41
C ALA A 86 -7.08 -4.13 -22.25
N TRP A 87 -6.71 -4.50 -21.02
CA TRP A 87 -5.89 -5.68 -20.64
C TRP A 87 -4.64 -5.93 -21.52
N ASN A 88 -4.07 -4.89 -22.11
CA ASN A 88 -2.85 -4.95 -22.94
C ASN A 88 -1.59 -4.78 -22.08
N PRO A 89 -0.36 -5.00 -22.62
CA PRO A 89 0.87 -4.92 -21.83
C PRO A 89 1.04 -3.61 -21.03
N THR A 90 0.76 -2.47 -21.63
CA THR A 90 0.81 -1.16 -20.96
C THR A 90 -0.20 -1.04 -19.83
N SER A 91 -1.43 -1.51 -20.04
CA SER A 91 -2.48 -1.49 -19.03
C SER A 91 -2.17 -2.43 -17.87
N LYS A 92 -1.63 -3.62 -18.17
CA LYS A 92 -1.18 -4.59 -17.16
C LYS A 92 -0.06 -4.03 -16.31
N MET A 93 0.95 -3.38 -16.90
CA MET A 93 2.01 -2.72 -16.13
C MET A 93 1.45 -1.66 -15.16
N GLN A 94 0.46 -0.87 -15.59
CA GLN A 94 -0.15 0.16 -14.74
C GLN A 94 -1.03 -0.44 -13.63
N LEU A 95 -1.77 -1.51 -13.93
CA LEU A 95 -2.56 -2.25 -12.93
C LEU A 95 -1.64 -2.97 -11.93
N ASP A 96 -0.50 -3.46 -12.40
CA ASP A 96 0.49 -4.15 -11.58
C ASP A 96 1.07 -3.18 -10.55
N TYR A 97 1.44 -1.98 -11.02
CA TYR A 97 1.86 -0.91 -10.14
C TYR A 97 0.76 -0.50 -9.15
N PHE A 98 -0.50 -0.40 -9.58
CA PHE A 98 -1.61 -0.12 -8.67
C PHE A 98 -1.74 -1.19 -7.58
N VAL A 99 -1.71 -2.48 -7.95
CA VAL A 99 -1.78 -3.62 -7.01
C VAL A 99 -0.60 -3.60 -6.05
N TYR A 100 0.62 -3.38 -6.58
CA TYR A 100 1.82 -3.20 -5.78
C TYR A 100 1.62 -2.08 -4.76
N SER A 101 1.26 -0.88 -5.19
CA SER A 101 1.12 0.26 -4.30
C SER A 101 0.06 0.04 -3.20
N VAL A 102 -1.09 -0.55 -3.50
CA VAL A 102 -2.09 -0.77 -2.43
C VAL A 102 -1.66 -1.88 -1.47
N CYS A 103 -1.05 -2.95 -1.97
CA CYS A 103 -0.71 -4.13 -1.17
C CYS A 103 0.62 -4.02 -0.41
N GLU A 104 1.59 -3.29 -0.95
CA GLU A 104 2.92 -3.10 -0.34
C GLU A 104 2.82 -2.36 0.98
N GLN A 105 1.82 -1.47 1.11
CA GLN A 105 1.52 -0.79 2.37
C GLN A 105 1.39 -1.78 3.54
N CYS A 106 0.90 -3.01 3.32
CA CYS A 106 0.85 -3.99 4.39
C CYS A 106 2.24 -4.40 4.88
N CYS A 107 3.21 -4.52 3.98
CA CYS A 107 4.58 -4.93 4.30
C CYS A 107 5.33 -3.80 5.02
N ASP A 108 5.17 -2.56 4.54
CA ASP A 108 5.81 -1.36 5.10
C ASP A 108 5.42 -1.06 6.56
N CYS A 109 4.28 -1.58 7.01
CA CYS A 109 3.77 -1.38 8.37
C CYS A 109 4.08 -2.53 9.33
N ILE A 110 4.82 -3.56 8.90
CA ILE A 110 5.24 -4.66 9.79
C ILE A 110 6.36 -4.21 10.72
N TYR A 111 6.37 -4.77 11.94
CA TYR A 111 7.46 -4.53 12.88
C TYR A 111 8.75 -5.20 12.40
N LYS A 112 9.86 -4.45 12.45
CA LYS A 112 11.20 -4.99 12.31
C LYS A 112 11.39 -6.19 13.26
N GLY A 113 11.98 -7.28 12.77
CA GLY A 113 12.22 -8.51 13.52
C GLY A 113 11.05 -9.48 13.60
N ALA A 114 9.92 -9.20 12.92
CA ALA A 114 8.81 -10.15 12.84
C ALA A 114 9.22 -11.45 12.11
N THR A 115 8.63 -12.57 12.53
CA THR A 115 8.83 -13.87 11.87
C THR A 115 7.48 -14.53 11.59
N PRO A 116 7.33 -15.34 10.53
CA PRO A 116 6.03 -15.90 10.16
C PRO A 116 5.32 -16.66 11.29
N GLY A 117 6.07 -17.38 12.14
CA GLY A 117 5.51 -18.11 13.28
C GLY A 117 4.96 -17.22 14.40
N GLN A 118 5.16 -15.90 14.36
CA GLN A 118 4.67 -14.97 15.38
C GLN A 118 3.26 -14.43 15.09
N PHE A 119 2.63 -14.81 13.98
CA PHE A 119 1.35 -14.23 13.55
C PHE A 119 0.30 -14.27 14.67
N GLN A 120 -0.01 -15.45 15.20
CA GLN A 120 -1.10 -15.59 16.18
C GLN A 120 -0.80 -14.85 17.49
N ARG A 121 0.43 -14.92 18.00
CA ARG A 121 0.86 -14.18 19.19
C ARG A 121 0.70 -12.67 19.00
N ARG A 122 1.24 -12.13 17.91
CA ARG A 122 1.16 -10.69 17.59
C ARG A 122 -0.27 -10.24 17.33
N LYS A 123 -1.11 -11.08 16.74
CA LYS A 123 -2.54 -10.81 16.58
C LYS A 123 -3.23 -10.64 17.93
N ASN A 124 -3.00 -11.55 18.86
CA ASN A 124 -3.57 -11.49 20.21
C ASN A 124 -3.08 -10.26 20.99
N GLU A 125 -1.83 -9.84 20.78
CA GLU A 125 -1.25 -8.63 21.38
C GLU A 125 -1.67 -7.32 20.68
N ASN A 126 -2.42 -7.38 19.57
CA ASN A 126 -2.71 -6.24 18.70
C ASN A 126 -1.43 -5.55 18.16
N ARG A 127 -0.42 -6.36 17.79
CA ARG A 127 0.92 -5.95 17.34
C ARG A 127 1.33 -6.58 16.01
N LEU A 128 0.36 -6.84 15.12
CA LEU A 128 0.64 -7.29 13.75
C LEU A 128 1.29 -6.19 12.91
N PHE A 129 0.81 -4.96 13.04
CA PHE A 129 1.24 -3.80 12.28
C PHE A 129 1.33 -2.59 13.18
N HIS A 130 2.13 -1.61 12.78
CA HIS A 130 2.13 -0.29 13.39
C HIS A 130 1.96 0.80 12.31
N PRO A 131 0.73 1.15 11.93
CA PRO A 131 0.48 2.09 10.83
C PRO A 131 1.12 3.47 11.03
N GLU A 132 1.45 3.82 12.27
CA GLU A 132 1.99 5.12 12.65
C GLU A 132 3.54 5.11 12.84
N ARG A 133 4.25 4.01 12.54
CA ARG A 133 5.69 3.86 12.77
C ARG A 133 6.43 3.42 11.51
N GLY A 134 7.76 3.58 11.55
CA GLY A 134 8.65 3.00 10.56
C GLY A 134 8.47 3.69 9.22
N ASN A 135 8.59 2.92 8.14
CA ASN A 135 8.47 3.43 6.77
C ASN A 135 7.00 3.59 6.32
N CYS A 136 6.04 2.99 7.02
CA CYS A 136 4.62 2.96 6.66
C CYS A 136 3.99 4.34 6.32
N PRO A 137 4.17 5.42 7.11
CA PRO A 137 3.67 6.74 6.72
C PRO A 137 4.35 7.34 5.49
N ALA A 138 5.64 7.05 5.27
CA ALA A 138 6.37 7.52 4.09
C ALA A 138 5.93 6.76 2.84
N HIS A 139 5.80 5.43 2.93
CA HIS A 139 5.31 4.61 1.84
C HIS A 139 3.86 4.93 1.48
N ALA A 140 3.00 5.27 2.44
CA ALA A 140 1.65 5.75 2.13
C ALA A 140 1.65 7.00 1.23
N VAL A 141 2.69 7.84 1.25
CA VAL A 141 2.80 8.97 0.31
C VAL A 141 3.14 8.50 -1.11
N TYR A 142 4.04 7.53 -1.23
CA TYR A 142 4.59 7.07 -2.51
C TYR A 142 3.75 6.01 -3.19
N ASP A 143 3.08 5.18 -2.40
CA ASP A 143 2.28 4.07 -2.87
C ASP A 143 0.82 4.47 -2.93
N ILE A 144 0.22 4.92 -1.82
CA ILE A 144 -1.21 5.24 -1.79
C ILE A 144 -1.50 6.61 -2.40
N CYS A 145 -0.88 7.67 -1.88
CA CYS A 145 -1.19 9.04 -2.30
C CYS A 145 -0.70 9.39 -3.70
N LYS A 146 0.13 8.55 -4.30
CA LYS A 146 0.53 8.68 -5.70
C LYS A 146 -0.50 8.09 -6.66
N VAL A 147 -1.07 6.93 -6.33
CA VAL A 147 -2.08 6.24 -7.17
C VAL A 147 -3.52 6.69 -6.90
N LEU A 148 -3.76 7.28 -5.73
CA LEU A 148 -5.04 7.80 -5.28
C LEU A 148 -4.84 9.19 -4.65
N PRO A 149 -4.45 10.23 -5.41
CA PRO A 149 -4.03 11.53 -4.85
C PRO A 149 -5.14 12.32 -4.15
N ASN A 150 -6.40 12.00 -4.45
CA ASN A 150 -7.58 12.66 -3.88
C ASN A 150 -8.23 11.86 -2.75
N ILE A 151 -7.62 10.75 -2.36
CA ILE A 151 -8.20 9.82 -1.39
C ILE A 151 -8.34 10.48 -0.02
N ARG A 152 -9.50 10.23 0.58
CA ARG A 152 -9.87 10.64 1.93
C ARG A 152 -10.10 9.43 2.82
N TYR A 153 -10.63 8.36 2.25
CA TYR A 153 -10.96 7.14 2.99
C TYR A 153 -10.88 5.90 2.11
N MET A 154 -10.26 4.83 2.63
CA MET A 154 -10.27 3.51 2.02
C MET A 154 -11.12 2.56 2.87
N ALA A 155 -11.95 1.77 2.21
CA ALA A 155 -12.84 0.81 2.84
C ALA A 155 -12.59 -0.61 2.31
N LEU A 156 -12.91 -1.61 3.12
CA LEU A 156 -13.00 -2.99 2.63
C LEU A 156 -14.29 -3.17 1.80
N GLY A 157 -14.25 -4.05 0.80
CA GLY A 157 -15.43 -4.40 0.00
C GLY A 157 -16.61 -4.85 0.87
N GLY A 158 -17.75 -4.18 0.68
CA GLY A 158 -18.98 -4.36 1.46
C GLY A 158 -19.11 -3.43 2.67
N ALA A 159 -18.05 -2.73 3.08
CA ALA A 159 -18.14 -1.72 4.15
C ALA A 159 -18.72 -0.39 3.62
N PRO A 160 -19.47 0.36 4.45
CA PRO A 160 -19.95 1.68 4.10
C PRO A 160 -18.78 2.66 3.94
N PHE A 161 -19.01 3.68 3.12
CA PHE A 161 -18.12 4.83 3.06
C PHE A 161 -18.28 5.68 4.32
N LYS A 162 -17.25 6.46 4.65
CA LYS A 162 -17.27 7.39 5.78
C LYS A 162 -17.18 8.81 5.26
N GLU A 163 -18.21 9.59 5.56
CA GLU A 163 -18.26 11.01 5.21
C GLU A 163 -17.48 11.86 6.22
N GLY A 164 -17.18 13.11 5.84
CA GLY A 164 -16.47 14.06 6.71
C GLY A 164 -14.96 13.84 6.82
N TRP A 165 -14.38 12.87 6.11
CA TRP A 165 -12.93 12.70 6.06
C TRP A 165 -12.32 13.73 5.10
N GLU A 166 -11.17 14.29 5.47
CA GLU A 166 -10.43 15.28 4.68
C GLU A 166 -9.42 14.61 3.74
N ASN A 167 -8.85 15.36 2.79
CA ASN A 167 -7.78 14.85 1.94
C ASN A 167 -6.47 14.76 2.75
N THR A 168 -6.24 13.58 3.34
CA THR A 168 -5.10 13.32 4.21
C THR A 168 -3.77 13.20 3.45
N CYS A 169 -3.79 13.00 2.12
CA CYS A 169 -2.55 12.92 1.34
C CYS A 169 -1.77 14.24 1.31
N LYS A 170 -2.45 15.38 1.37
CA LYS A 170 -1.80 16.69 1.53
C LYS A 170 -1.13 16.78 2.91
N ASP A 171 -1.89 16.46 3.96
CA ASP A 171 -1.43 16.58 5.35
C ASP A 171 -0.27 15.64 5.65
N LEU A 172 -0.33 14.40 5.15
CA LEU A 172 0.73 13.41 5.30
C LEU A 172 2.04 13.87 4.62
N ARG A 173 1.95 14.45 3.41
CA ARG A 173 3.12 15.03 2.72
C ARG A 173 3.70 16.21 3.49
N MET A 174 2.86 17.08 4.05
CA MET A 174 3.31 18.21 4.87
C MET A 174 3.98 17.72 6.16
N TRP A 175 3.36 16.75 6.83
CA TRP A 175 3.91 16.16 8.04
C TRP A 175 5.27 15.51 7.80
N LEU A 176 5.45 14.74 6.73
CA LEU A 176 6.75 14.12 6.39
C LEU A 176 7.88 15.14 6.21
N ARG A 177 7.56 16.37 5.80
CA ARG A 177 8.53 17.46 5.61
C ARG A 177 8.71 18.33 6.86
N SER A 178 7.96 18.07 7.93
CA SER A 178 7.99 18.85 9.16
C SER A 178 9.04 18.35 10.14
N GLU A 179 9.39 19.17 11.12
CA GLU A 179 10.22 18.76 12.26
C GLU A 179 9.61 17.59 13.04
N ALA A 180 8.28 17.47 13.08
CA ALA A 180 7.58 16.43 13.81
C ALA A 180 7.80 15.01 13.22
N SER A 181 8.24 14.91 11.96
CA SER A 181 8.63 13.63 11.35
C SER A 181 10.12 13.31 11.51
N LYS A 182 10.93 14.17 12.16
CA LYS A 182 12.36 13.87 12.33
C LYS A 182 12.54 12.54 13.06
N ASN A 183 13.37 11.69 12.46
CA ASN A 183 13.64 10.32 12.91
C ASN A 183 12.38 9.45 13.06
N PHE A 184 11.24 9.74 12.42
CA PHE A 184 10.00 8.94 12.59
C PHE A 184 10.17 7.43 12.33
N SER A 185 11.15 7.05 11.50
CA SER A 185 11.48 5.65 11.25
C SER A 185 12.03 4.92 12.49
N THR A 186 12.70 5.64 13.40
CA THR A 186 13.28 5.10 14.64
C THR A 186 12.63 5.68 15.92
N ASN A 187 11.99 6.85 15.83
CA ASN A 187 11.30 7.55 16.91
C ASN A 187 9.81 7.19 16.91
N HIS A 188 9.50 6.26 17.79
CA HIS A 188 8.17 5.74 18.06
C HIS A 188 7.16 6.74 18.64
N ASN A 189 7.62 7.92 19.06
CA ASN A 189 6.82 8.99 19.66
C ASN A 189 6.66 10.20 18.73
N ALA A 190 7.00 10.07 17.45
CA ALA A 190 6.79 11.13 16.46
C ALA A 190 5.33 11.61 16.48
N LYS A 191 5.13 12.91 16.69
CA LYS A 191 3.78 13.50 16.79
C LYS A 191 3.13 13.51 15.42
N MET A 192 2.00 12.85 15.28
CA MET A 192 1.22 12.74 14.04
C MET A 192 -0.24 13.08 14.31
N SER A 193 -0.87 13.82 13.39
CA SER A 193 -2.26 14.26 13.56
C SER A 193 -3.24 13.08 13.57
N GLY A 194 -4.37 13.24 14.28
CA GLY A 194 -5.40 12.21 14.35
C GLY A 194 -5.97 11.80 12.99
N ASN A 195 -6.06 12.73 12.03
CA ASN A 195 -6.53 12.47 10.68
C ASN A 195 -5.57 11.55 9.90
N ILE A 196 -4.26 11.80 9.99
CA ILE A 196 -3.24 10.92 9.39
C ILE A 196 -3.31 9.51 9.99
N LYS A 197 -3.39 9.39 11.32
CA LYS A 197 -3.50 8.10 12.00
C LYS A 197 -4.74 7.32 11.54
N LYS A 198 -5.90 7.99 11.49
CA LYS A 198 -7.16 7.41 11.01
C LYS A 198 -7.05 6.95 9.55
N PHE A 199 -6.43 7.75 8.69
CA PHE A 199 -6.20 7.40 7.28
C PHE A 199 -5.33 6.15 7.14
N LEU A 200 -4.14 6.12 7.73
CA LEU A 200 -3.22 4.97 7.65
C LEU A 200 -3.88 3.68 8.17
N ARG A 201 -4.65 3.76 9.27
CA ARG A 201 -5.45 2.62 9.76
C ARG A 201 -6.50 2.17 8.74
N SER A 202 -7.20 3.10 8.08
CA SER A 202 -8.19 2.76 7.06
C SER A 202 -7.56 2.01 5.87
N VAL A 203 -6.37 2.41 5.44
CA VAL A 203 -5.61 1.74 4.39
C VAL A 203 -5.28 0.31 4.80
N ASN A 204 -4.76 0.10 6.01
CA ASN A 204 -4.41 -1.24 6.49
C ASN A 204 -5.63 -2.18 6.61
N VAL A 205 -6.77 -1.64 7.04
CA VAL A 205 -8.02 -2.39 7.14
C VAL A 205 -8.56 -2.73 5.74
N ALA A 206 -8.57 -1.77 4.82
CA ALA A 206 -9.06 -1.97 3.46
C ALA A 206 -8.23 -3.02 2.69
N ASN A 207 -6.91 -3.02 2.87
CA ASN A 207 -6.00 -4.01 2.27
C ASN A 207 -5.98 -5.36 3.00
N GLN A 208 -6.73 -5.51 4.10
CA GLN A 208 -6.75 -6.71 4.94
C GLN A 208 -5.36 -7.15 5.38
N CYS A 209 -4.51 -6.20 5.77
CA CYS A 209 -3.17 -6.50 6.25
C CYS A 209 -3.23 -7.50 7.42
N GLY A 210 -4.25 -7.41 8.28
CA GLY A 210 -4.53 -8.35 9.39
C GLY A 210 -4.74 -9.83 9.03
N SER A 211 -4.82 -10.19 7.75
CA SER A 211 -4.95 -11.59 7.33
C SER A 211 -3.62 -12.33 7.41
N GLU A 212 -3.66 -13.59 7.84
CA GLU A 212 -2.45 -14.41 8.02
C GLU A 212 -1.66 -14.57 6.72
N THR A 213 -2.37 -14.77 5.60
CA THR A 213 -1.77 -14.90 4.28
C THR A 213 -0.98 -13.66 3.88
N VAL A 214 -1.58 -12.46 4.03
CA VAL A 214 -0.92 -11.21 3.66
C VAL A 214 0.24 -10.92 4.61
N TRP A 215 0.01 -11.04 5.93
CA TRP A 215 1.04 -10.80 6.93
C TRP A 215 2.26 -11.71 6.76
N THR A 216 2.03 -13.02 6.59
CA THR A 216 3.10 -14.01 6.39
C THR A 216 3.91 -13.74 5.13
N ARG A 217 3.24 -13.37 4.03
CA ARG A 217 3.91 -13.01 2.78
C ARG A 217 4.81 -11.80 2.98
N CYS A 218 4.29 -10.76 3.62
CA CYS A 218 5.04 -9.54 3.88
C CYS A 218 6.25 -9.77 4.79
N VAL A 219 6.10 -10.52 5.90
CA VAL A 219 7.25 -10.86 6.75
C VAL A 219 8.33 -11.61 5.96
N ARG A 220 7.95 -12.51 5.05
CA ARG A 220 8.93 -13.22 4.21
C ARG A 220 9.65 -12.28 3.23
N MET A 221 8.94 -11.30 2.68
CA MET A 221 9.51 -10.28 1.79
C MET A 221 10.52 -9.39 2.54
N GLU A 222 10.08 -8.79 3.65
CA GLU A 222 10.91 -7.91 4.49
C GLU A 222 12.21 -8.60 4.96
N ARG A 223 12.11 -9.88 5.34
CA ARG A 223 13.28 -10.67 5.73
C ARG A 223 14.27 -10.90 4.60
N LYS A 224 13.80 -11.07 3.37
CA LYS A 224 14.69 -11.26 2.20
C LYS A 224 15.41 -9.96 1.84
N GLN A 225 14.76 -8.82 2.03
CA GLN A 225 15.31 -7.50 1.71
C GLN A 225 16.33 -6.98 2.75
N MET A 226 16.59 -7.74 3.82
CA MET A 226 17.46 -7.33 4.93
C MET A 226 17.07 -5.97 5.56
N HIS A 227 15.85 -5.49 5.31
CA HIS A 227 15.24 -4.36 6.02
C HIS A 227 14.86 -4.73 7.46
N ILE A 228 15.13 -5.99 7.84
CA ILE A 228 15.09 -6.54 9.18
C ILE A 228 16.49 -7.00 9.60
#